data_AF-A0A0M6XR33-F1
#
_entry.id   AF-A0A0M6XR33-F1
#
_cell.length_a   1.000
_cell.length_b   1.000
_cell.length_c   1.000
_cell.angle_alpha   90.00
_cell.angle_beta   90.00
_cell.angle_gamma   90.00
#
_symmetry.space_group_name_H-M   'P 1'
#
loop_
_entity.id
_entity.type
_entity.pdbx_description
1 polymer ?
#
loop_
_entity_poly.entity_id
_entity_poly.type
_entity_poly.pdbx_seq_one_letter_code
_entity_poly.pdbx_strand_id
1 'polypeptide(L)'
;MLSEAGAEDMRNLGTLMAANDVLPSRIVASQWCRNQQTVEALLEGFDRVDPEIAATMPVASDAELNLLLSLQGARSTAALRDLISAWDGDPERSGPLLLVSHYTNIEELTQFRVFEGEVLVLDPGRDNQVLGYLRLRSAEPDVGHFADALASPLLDRSRALDMLDRYYVALDTGDEDLLADILSDQWVIHGGSPSQPDRDSAGFLDALSGLAQGLTDRTLSVDDVYLADDVVTVRGTITGRHTGPLYGIPATGREVTFGHMGVHRIANGKIVESWQMPDRATLMDQITREE
;
A
#
# COMPACT_ATOMS: atom_id res chain seq x y z
N MET A 1 -7.96 16.79 -1.96
CA MET A 1 -7.87 17.78 -3.04
C MET A 1 -6.52 17.63 -3.72
N LEU A 2 -6.41 17.99 -4.99
CA LEU A 2 -5.13 18.03 -5.70
C LEU A 2 -4.17 19.03 -5.02
N SER A 3 -2.88 18.70 -4.95
CA SER A 3 -1.87 19.60 -4.41
C SER A 3 -1.62 20.77 -5.36
N GLU A 4 -1.16 21.92 -4.84
CA GLU A 4 -0.82 23.06 -5.70
C GLU A 4 0.32 22.73 -6.66
N ALA A 5 1.31 21.96 -6.18
CA ALA A 5 2.41 21.44 -7.01
C ALA A 5 1.88 20.54 -8.14
N GLY A 6 1.05 19.55 -7.82
CA GLY A 6 0.47 18.65 -8.82
C GLY A 6 -0.44 19.36 -9.82
N ALA A 7 -1.17 20.40 -9.39
CA ALA A 7 -1.94 21.25 -10.30
C ALA A 7 -1.02 21.99 -11.29
N GLU A 8 0.07 22.60 -10.81
CA GLU A 8 1.02 23.28 -11.69
C GLU A 8 1.75 22.32 -12.64
N ASP A 9 2.07 21.11 -12.19
CA ASP A 9 2.67 20.08 -13.05
C ASP A 9 1.74 19.67 -14.18
N MET A 10 0.45 19.52 -13.90
CA MET A 10 -0.56 19.20 -14.92
C MET A 10 -0.76 20.35 -15.91
N ARG A 11 -0.74 21.62 -15.45
CA ARG A 11 -0.75 22.79 -16.36
C ARG A 11 0.48 22.83 -17.25
N ASN A 12 1.65 22.52 -16.69
CA ASN A 12 2.90 22.46 -17.45
C ASN A 12 2.86 21.33 -18.48
N LEU A 13 2.35 20.15 -18.09
CA LEU A 13 2.13 19.04 -19.02
C LEU A 13 1.19 19.44 -20.15
N GLY A 14 0.05 20.06 -19.84
CA GLY A 14 -0.91 20.53 -20.85
C GLY A 14 -0.26 21.53 -21.82
N THR A 15 0.48 22.50 -21.28
CA THR A 15 1.24 23.47 -22.09
C THR A 15 2.21 22.76 -23.04
N LEU A 16 2.97 21.78 -22.54
CA LEU A 16 3.92 21.02 -23.36
C LEU A 16 3.21 20.19 -24.43
N MET A 17 2.13 19.52 -24.08
CA MET A 17 1.34 18.71 -25.01
C MET A 17 0.78 19.57 -26.16
N ALA A 18 0.14 20.70 -25.84
CA ALA A 18 -0.41 21.61 -26.85
C ALA A 18 0.69 22.26 -27.71
N ALA A 19 1.79 22.71 -27.11
CA ALA A 19 2.90 23.34 -27.84
C ALA A 19 3.62 22.37 -28.80
N ASN A 20 3.50 21.05 -28.59
CA ASN A 20 4.13 20.02 -29.41
C ASN A 20 3.13 19.21 -30.24
N ASP A 21 1.88 19.64 -30.34
CA ASP A 21 0.80 18.95 -31.10
C ASP A 21 0.58 17.49 -30.64
N VAL A 22 0.82 17.22 -29.35
CA VAL A 22 0.57 15.92 -28.71
C VAL A 22 -0.75 16.00 -27.97
N LEU A 23 -1.84 16.15 -28.71
CA LEU A 23 -3.17 16.34 -28.15
C LEU A 23 -3.94 15.02 -28.07
N PRO A 24 -4.69 14.76 -26.97
CA PRO A 24 -5.65 13.68 -26.95
C PRO A 24 -6.80 14.00 -27.93
N SER A 25 -7.35 12.95 -28.52
CA SER A 25 -8.59 13.09 -29.31
C SER A 25 -9.82 13.19 -28.41
N ARG A 26 -9.74 12.59 -27.21
CA ARG A 26 -10.78 12.63 -26.19
C ARG A 26 -10.17 12.45 -24.81
N ILE A 27 -10.78 13.09 -23.81
CA ILE A 27 -10.47 12.90 -22.40
C ILE A 27 -11.69 12.29 -21.71
N VAL A 28 -11.49 11.22 -20.96
CA VAL A 28 -12.54 10.66 -20.07
C VAL A 28 -11.98 10.59 -18.67
N ALA A 29 -12.71 11.12 -17.70
CA ALA A 29 -12.26 11.19 -16.31
C ALA A 29 -13.31 10.65 -15.35
N SER A 30 -12.82 10.08 -14.25
CA SER A 30 -13.64 9.75 -13.08
C SER A 30 -14.41 10.98 -12.58
N GLN A 31 -15.63 10.78 -12.10
CA GLN A 31 -16.45 11.81 -11.44
C GLN A 31 -15.87 12.34 -10.11
N TRP A 32 -14.85 11.68 -9.55
CA TRP A 32 -14.24 12.13 -8.32
C TRP A 32 -13.54 13.47 -8.49
N CYS A 33 -13.74 14.35 -7.49
CA CYS A 33 -13.26 15.73 -7.50
C CYS A 33 -11.75 15.86 -7.82
N ARG A 34 -10.89 14.94 -7.34
CA ARG A 34 -9.45 15.02 -7.62
C ARG A 34 -9.11 14.80 -9.09
N ASN A 35 -9.78 13.87 -9.77
CA ASN A 35 -9.51 13.57 -11.19
C ASN A 35 -10.08 14.67 -12.09
N GLN A 36 -11.21 15.26 -11.69
CA GLN A 36 -11.74 16.46 -12.33
C GLN A 36 -10.77 17.63 -12.22
N GLN A 37 -10.20 17.87 -11.03
CA GLN A 37 -9.15 18.89 -10.82
C GLN A 37 -7.89 18.64 -11.67
N THR A 38 -7.50 17.38 -11.87
CA THR A 38 -6.39 17.01 -12.78
C THR A 38 -6.70 17.38 -14.23
N VAL A 39 -7.93 17.12 -14.70
CA VAL A 39 -8.36 17.50 -16.05
C VAL A 39 -8.44 19.02 -16.19
N GLU A 40 -9.03 19.72 -15.22
CA GLU A 40 -9.12 21.18 -15.21
C GLU A 40 -7.73 21.81 -15.33
N ALA A 41 -6.76 21.38 -14.51
CA ALA A 41 -5.38 21.85 -14.58
C ALA A 41 -4.72 21.55 -15.94
N LEU A 42 -4.97 20.39 -16.53
CA LEU A 42 -4.47 20.06 -17.86
C LEU A 42 -5.04 21.01 -18.93
N LEU A 43 -6.34 21.28 -18.89
CA LEU A 43 -7.03 22.17 -19.83
C LEU A 43 -6.58 23.64 -19.67
N GLU A 44 -6.33 24.10 -18.44
CA GLU A 44 -5.69 25.39 -18.19
C GLU A 44 -4.31 25.47 -18.87
N GLY A 45 -3.58 24.35 -18.94
CA GLY A 45 -2.35 24.23 -19.71
C GLY A 45 -2.55 24.37 -21.21
N PHE A 46 -3.61 23.78 -21.78
CA PHE A 46 -3.95 23.95 -23.20
C PHE A 46 -4.32 25.41 -23.51
N ASP A 47 -5.11 26.03 -22.64
CA ASP A 47 -5.57 27.43 -22.79
C ASP A 47 -4.42 28.43 -22.84
N ARG A 48 -3.32 28.16 -22.10
CA ARG A 48 -2.08 28.97 -22.15
C ARG A 48 -1.43 29.01 -23.53
N VAL A 49 -1.65 28.00 -24.37
CA VAL A 49 -1.08 27.88 -25.72
C VAL A 49 -2.08 28.35 -26.77
N ASP A 50 -3.28 27.77 -26.75
CA ASP A 50 -4.38 28.10 -27.64
C ASP A 50 -5.74 27.85 -26.94
N PRO A 51 -6.49 28.91 -26.62
CA PRO A 51 -7.81 28.78 -25.99
C PRO A 51 -8.81 27.93 -26.78
N GLU A 52 -8.68 27.85 -28.10
CA GLU A 52 -9.58 27.04 -28.94
C GLU A 52 -9.38 25.53 -28.69
N ILE A 53 -8.15 25.10 -28.37
CA ILE A 53 -7.86 23.71 -28.00
C ILE A 53 -8.64 23.34 -26.73
N ALA A 54 -8.53 24.16 -25.68
CA ALA A 54 -9.19 23.90 -24.41
C ALA A 54 -10.73 23.94 -24.54
N ALA A 55 -11.25 24.92 -25.28
CA ALA A 55 -12.69 25.12 -25.45
C ALA A 55 -13.37 24.00 -26.26
N THR A 56 -12.64 23.37 -27.18
CA THR A 56 -13.19 22.32 -28.07
C THR A 56 -12.82 20.90 -27.67
N MET A 57 -11.97 20.72 -26.66
CA MET A 57 -11.51 19.39 -26.23
C MET A 57 -12.70 18.56 -25.73
N PRO A 58 -12.97 17.38 -26.32
CA PRO A 58 -14.05 16.51 -25.85
C PRO A 58 -13.67 15.91 -24.50
N VAL A 59 -14.37 16.34 -23.44
CA VAL A 59 -14.20 15.82 -22.07
C VAL A 59 -15.50 15.16 -21.61
N ALA A 60 -15.40 13.90 -21.20
CA ALA A 60 -16.51 13.16 -20.60
C ALA A 60 -16.17 12.79 -19.14
N SER A 61 -17.20 12.76 -18.30
CA SER A 61 -17.10 12.25 -16.94
C SER A 61 -17.84 10.92 -16.84
N ASP A 62 -17.17 9.92 -16.29
CA ASP A 62 -17.69 8.55 -16.23
C ASP A 62 -17.56 7.99 -14.80
N ALA A 63 -18.67 7.45 -14.29
CA ALA A 63 -18.73 6.83 -12.97
C ALA A 63 -17.98 5.49 -12.94
N GLU A 64 -17.86 4.79 -14.06
CA GLU A 64 -17.12 3.53 -14.17
C GLU A 64 -15.60 3.73 -14.04
N LEU A 65 -15.11 4.98 -14.11
CA LEU A 65 -13.73 5.34 -13.81
C LEU A 65 -13.51 5.71 -12.33
N ASN A 66 -14.54 5.67 -11.49
CA ASN A 66 -14.41 5.97 -10.07
C ASN A 66 -13.59 4.92 -9.32
N LEU A 67 -13.03 5.32 -8.17
CA LEU A 67 -12.15 4.47 -7.35
C LEU A 67 -12.77 3.10 -7.10
N LEU A 68 -12.11 2.04 -7.54
CA LEU A 68 -12.52 0.64 -7.36
C LEU A 68 -12.98 0.39 -5.92
N LEU A 69 -14.15 -0.25 -5.75
CA LEU A 69 -14.70 -0.67 -4.45
C LEU A 69 -15.02 0.46 -3.45
N SER A 70 -14.94 1.73 -3.85
CA SER A 70 -15.45 2.84 -3.04
C SER A 70 -16.98 2.91 -3.06
N LEU A 71 -17.59 3.65 -2.12
CA LEU A 71 -19.06 3.79 -2.00
C LEU A 71 -19.74 4.33 -3.27
N GLN A 72 -19.00 5.06 -4.12
CA GLN A 72 -19.43 5.56 -5.42
C GLN A 72 -18.52 5.05 -6.56
N GLY A 73 -17.84 3.93 -6.32
CA GLY A 73 -16.78 3.36 -7.15
C GLY A 73 -17.25 2.36 -8.19
N ALA A 74 -16.36 2.05 -9.15
CA ALA A 74 -16.55 0.93 -10.04
C ALA A 74 -16.57 -0.40 -9.27
N ARG A 75 -17.41 -1.35 -9.71
CA ARG A 75 -17.47 -2.71 -9.11
C ARG A 75 -16.34 -3.62 -9.58
N SER A 76 -15.78 -3.32 -10.75
CA SER A 76 -14.65 -4.02 -11.39
C SER A 76 -14.03 -3.10 -12.44
N THR A 77 -12.87 -3.46 -12.97
CA THR A 77 -12.25 -2.76 -14.11
C THR A 77 -12.80 -3.18 -15.47
N ALA A 78 -13.88 -3.98 -15.53
CA ALA A 78 -14.43 -4.49 -16.79
C ALA A 78 -14.86 -3.37 -17.75
N ALA A 79 -15.61 -2.37 -17.26
CA ALA A 79 -16.04 -1.25 -18.09
C ALA A 79 -14.85 -0.40 -18.60
N LEU A 80 -13.85 -0.17 -17.76
CA LEU A 80 -12.62 0.50 -18.15
C LEU A 80 -11.84 -0.31 -19.20
N ARG A 81 -11.75 -1.63 -19.02
CA ARG A 81 -11.12 -2.54 -19.98
C ARG A 81 -11.86 -2.53 -21.31
N ASP A 82 -13.18 -2.63 -21.30
CA ASP A 82 -14.01 -2.60 -22.50
C ASP A 82 -13.85 -1.25 -23.23
N LEU A 83 -13.80 -0.14 -22.49
CA LEU A 83 -13.59 1.18 -23.04
C LEU A 83 -12.23 1.31 -23.74
N ILE A 84 -11.16 0.73 -23.17
CA ILE A 84 -9.83 0.74 -23.78
C ILE A 84 -9.77 -0.23 -24.97
N SER A 85 -10.25 -1.47 -24.81
CA SER A 85 -10.20 -2.49 -25.86
C SER A 85 -11.11 -2.19 -27.04
N ALA A 86 -12.18 -1.42 -26.85
CA ALA A 86 -13.02 -0.94 -27.93
C ALA A 86 -12.49 0.35 -28.59
N TRP A 87 -11.39 0.92 -28.09
CA TRP A 87 -10.83 2.15 -28.65
C TRP A 87 -10.09 1.87 -29.96
N ASP A 88 -10.61 2.43 -31.05
CA ASP A 88 -10.03 2.34 -32.40
C ASP A 88 -9.69 3.74 -32.97
N GLY A 89 -9.55 4.73 -32.09
CA GLY A 89 -9.38 6.14 -32.45
C GLY A 89 -10.70 6.92 -32.53
N ASP A 90 -10.60 8.25 -32.55
CA ASP A 90 -11.73 9.13 -32.81
C ASP A 90 -11.79 9.46 -34.31
N PRO A 91 -12.93 9.24 -34.99
CA PRO A 91 -13.03 9.49 -36.43
C PRO A 91 -12.99 10.98 -36.80
N GLU A 92 -13.28 11.88 -35.86
CA GLU A 92 -13.31 13.33 -36.08
C GLU A 92 -12.03 14.03 -35.61
N ARG A 93 -11.26 13.41 -34.71
CA ARG A 93 -10.03 14.00 -34.15
C ARG A 93 -8.90 12.96 -34.04
N SER A 94 -7.75 13.26 -34.65
CA SER A 94 -6.56 12.42 -34.47
C SER A 94 -5.97 12.59 -33.07
N GLY A 95 -5.56 11.50 -32.44
CA GLY A 95 -4.89 11.52 -31.14
C GLY A 95 -5.28 10.33 -30.25
N PRO A 96 -4.53 10.08 -29.17
CA PRO A 96 -4.85 9.02 -28.22
C PRO A 96 -6.08 9.39 -27.38
N LEU A 97 -6.71 8.37 -26.81
CA LEU A 97 -7.64 8.53 -25.70
C LEU A 97 -6.86 8.78 -24.42
N LEU A 98 -7.16 9.87 -23.70
CA LEU A 98 -6.62 10.12 -22.38
C LEU A 98 -7.65 9.74 -21.31
N LEU A 99 -7.27 8.80 -20.44
CA LEU A 99 -8.11 8.37 -19.32
C LEU A 99 -7.53 8.86 -18.01
N VAL A 100 -8.35 9.55 -17.21
CA VAL A 100 -7.96 10.06 -15.89
C VAL A 100 -8.74 9.32 -14.81
N SER A 101 -8.10 8.27 -14.29
CA SER A 101 -8.68 7.33 -13.32
C SER A 101 -7.86 7.28 -12.04
N HIS A 102 -8.32 6.51 -11.06
CA HIS A 102 -7.61 6.31 -9.79
C HIS A 102 -6.49 5.28 -9.95
N TYR A 103 -5.43 5.38 -9.14
CA TYR A 103 -4.30 4.46 -9.20
C TYR A 103 -4.74 2.99 -9.04
N THR A 104 -5.73 2.69 -8.20
CA THR A 104 -6.24 1.32 -8.02
C THR A 104 -6.89 0.76 -9.28
N ASN A 105 -7.59 1.59 -10.06
CA ASN A 105 -8.16 1.17 -11.35
C ASN A 105 -7.06 0.88 -12.37
N ILE A 106 -5.99 1.69 -12.36
CA ILE A 106 -4.85 1.55 -13.26
C ILE A 106 -4.05 0.29 -12.92
N GLU A 107 -3.76 0.07 -11.63
CA GLU A 107 -3.04 -1.10 -11.11
C GLU A 107 -3.82 -2.39 -11.39
N GLU A 108 -5.13 -2.41 -11.11
CA GLU A 108 -5.96 -3.58 -11.40
C GLU A 108 -6.03 -3.89 -12.91
N LEU A 109 -6.15 -2.86 -13.75
CA LEU A 109 -6.24 -3.03 -15.20
C LEU A 109 -4.92 -3.54 -15.81
N THR A 110 -3.80 -2.97 -15.37
CA THR A 110 -2.50 -3.10 -16.06
C THR A 110 -1.51 -3.98 -15.33
N GLN A 111 -1.75 -4.26 -14.04
CA GLN A 111 -0.81 -4.88 -13.10
C GLN A 111 0.47 -4.04 -12.88
N PHE A 112 0.47 -2.78 -13.32
CA PHE A 112 1.50 -1.79 -13.04
C PHE A 112 1.00 -0.76 -12.03
N ARG A 113 1.77 -0.58 -10.95
CA ARG A 113 1.54 0.52 -10.02
C ARG A 113 2.13 1.80 -10.58
N VAL A 114 1.33 2.87 -10.59
CA VAL A 114 1.76 4.22 -10.96
C VAL A 114 1.88 5.10 -9.73
N PHE A 115 2.91 5.95 -9.69
CA PHE A 115 3.07 6.97 -8.65
C PHE A 115 2.50 8.33 -9.10
N GLU A 116 2.41 9.28 -8.16
CA GLU A 116 1.97 10.64 -8.47
C GLU A 116 2.89 11.25 -9.55
N GLY A 117 2.28 11.78 -10.61
CA GLY A 117 3.01 12.32 -11.76
C GLY A 117 3.46 11.28 -12.79
N GLU A 118 3.03 10.02 -12.69
CA GLU A 118 3.26 8.99 -13.72
C GLU A 118 2.01 8.72 -14.55
N VAL A 119 2.21 8.43 -15.83
CA VAL A 119 1.15 8.14 -16.81
C VAL A 119 1.57 6.92 -17.62
N LEU A 120 0.73 5.89 -17.71
CA LEU A 120 0.99 4.72 -18.55
C LEU A 120 0.55 4.97 -19.99
N VAL A 121 1.30 4.38 -20.92
CA VAL A 121 0.96 4.30 -22.34
C VAL A 121 0.61 2.86 -22.66
N LEU A 122 -0.61 2.65 -23.17
CA LEU A 122 -1.18 1.33 -23.44
C LEU A 122 -1.41 1.13 -24.94
N ASP A 123 -1.27 -0.11 -25.42
CA ASP A 123 -1.71 -0.53 -26.75
C ASP A 123 -3.02 -1.33 -26.64
N PRO A 124 -4.18 -0.74 -26.98
CA PRO A 124 -5.46 -1.44 -26.89
C PRO A 124 -5.54 -2.65 -27.85
N GLY A 125 -4.80 -2.62 -28.98
CA GLY A 125 -4.79 -3.70 -29.97
C GLY A 125 -3.94 -4.91 -29.57
N ARG A 126 -3.22 -4.84 -28.45
CA ARG A 126 -2.37 -5.92 -27.91
C ARG A 126 -2.78 -6.29 -26.49
N ASP A 127 -4.06 -6.62 -26.30
CA ASP A 127 -4.61 -6.96 -24.99
C ASP A 127 -4.32 -5.89 -23.91
N ASN A 128 -4.34 -4.62 -24.30
CA ASN A 128 -4.01 -3.48 -23.44
C ASN A 128 -2.58 -3.51 -22.87
N GLN A 129 -1.61 -4.07 -23.62
CA GLN A 129 -0.22 -4.16 -23.22
C GLN A 129 0.35 -2.77 -22.87
N VAL A 130 1.06 -2.68 -21.74
CA VAL A 130 1.81 -1.48 -21.36
C VAL A 130 3.02 -1.34 -22.28
N LEU A 131 3.06 -0.26 -23.06
CA LEU A 131 4.16 0.08 -23.96
C LEU A 131 5.27 0.88 -23.26
N GLY A 132 4.90 1.63 -22.22
CA GLY A 132 5.82 2.46 -21.44
C GLY A 132 5.08 3.40 -20.51
N TYR A 133 5.80 4.35 -19.95
CA TYR A 133 5.23 5.38 -19.07
C TYR A 133 5.90 6.73 -19.30
N LEU A 134 5.15 7.80 -19.03
CA LEU A 134 5.64 9.16 -18.92
C LEU A 134 5.74 9.51 -17.44
N ARG A 135 6.77 10.26 -17.09
CA ARG A 135 7.02 10.68 -15.72
C ARG A 135 7.27 12.18 -15.68
N LEU A 136 6.44 12.89 -14.92
CA LEU A 136 6.62 14.31 -14.67
C LEU A 136 7.87 14.52 -13.81
N ARG A 137 8.57 15.64 -14.04
CA ARG A 137 9.83 15.96 -13.35
C ARG A 137 9.66 16.03 -11.82
N SER A 138 8.46 16.32 -11.36
CA SER A 138 8.08 16.40 -9.95
C SER A 138 7.81 15.05 -9.27
N ALA A 139 7.76 13.94 -10.02
CA ALA A 139 7.52 12.62 -9.45
C ALA A 139 8.73 12.15 -8.60
N GLU A 140 8.54 12.02 -7.28
CA GLU A 140 9.52 11.54 -6.29
C GLU A 140 10.05 10.12 -6.58
N PRO A 141 11.28 9.72 -6.15
CA PRO A 141 12.12 8.75 -6.85
C PRO A 141 11.58 7.30 -6.92
N ASP A 142 11.93 6.64 -8.03
CA ASP A 142 11.55 5.30 -8.48
C ASP A 142 11.97 4.17 -7.51
N VAL A 143 10.98 3.41 -7.01
CA VAL A 143 11.16 2.13 -6.32
C VAL A 143 10.40 1.01 -7.06
N GLY A 144 10.78 0.74 -8.32
CA GLY A 144 10.78 -0.61 -8.88
C GLY A 144 9.43 -1.22 -9.27
N HIS A 145 8.99 -0.94 -10.49
CA HIS A 145 7.75 -1.43 -11.15
C HIS A 145 7.61 -2.96 -11.37
N PHE A 146 8.50 -3.82 -10.83
CA PHE A 146 8.49 -5.27 -11.13
C PHE A 146 8.50 -6.22 -9.90
N ALA A 147 8.31 -5.72 -8.67
CA ALA A 147 8.32 -6.58 -7.49
C ALA A 147 6.92 -7.03 -6.99
N ASP A 148 5.84 -6.31 -7.35
CA ASP A 148 4.57 -6.34 -6.59
C ASP A 148 3.39 -7.12 -7.23
N ALA A 149 3.53 -7.69 -8.43
CA ALA A 149 2.42 -8.34 -9.17
C ALA A 149 1.89 -9.68 -8.59
N LEU A 150 2.10 -9.96 -7.31
CA LEU A 150 1.61 -11.14 -6.59
C LEU A 150 0.96 -10.81 -5.21
N ALA A 151 0.57 -9.56 -4.96
CA ALA A 151 -0.05 -9.17 -3.67
C ALA A 151 -1.60 -9.16 -3.73
N SER A 152 -2.25 -9.73 -2.72
CA SER A 152 -3.72 -9.88 -2.60
C SER A 152 -4.49 -8.56 -2.65
N PRO A 153 -5.73 -8.53 -3.21
CA PRO A 153 -6.62 -7.37 -3.17
C PRO A 153 -7.10 -6.96 -1.76
N LEU A 154 -6.79 -7.75 -0.72
CA LEU A 154 -7.04 -7.37 0.68
C LEU A 154 -5.91 -6.51 1.28
N LEU A 155 -4.75 -6.47 0.60
CA LEU A 155 -3.50 -6.07 1.20
C LEU A 155 -2.50 -5.58 0.15
N ASP A 156 -2.53 -4.29 -0.17
CA ASP A 156 -1.36 -3.68 -0.85
C ASP A 156 -0.17 -3.62 0.12
N ARG A 157 1.04 -3.69 -0.44
CA ARG A 157 2.27 -3.76 0.36
C ARG A 157 2.43 -2.57 1.31
N SER A 158 2.03 -1.37 0.91
CA SER A 158 2.16 -0.17 1.75
C SER A 158 1.22 -0.22 2.96
N ARG A 159 -0.02 -0.66 2.77
CA ARG A 159 -0.99 -0.85 3.85
C ARG A 159 -0.58 -1.99 4.78
N ALA A 160 -0.04 -3.07 4.24
CA ALA A 160 0.50 -4.17 5.04
C ALA A 160 1.61 -3.67 5.97
N LEU A 161 2.57 -2.93 5.41
CA LEU A 161 3.68 -2.37 6.16
C LEU A 161 3.21 -1.37 7.21
N ASP A 162 2.30 -0.45 6.90
CA ASP A 162 1.72 0.49 7.88
C ASP A 162 1.01 -0.24 9.04
N MET A 163 0.20 -1.27 8.74
CA MET A 163 -0.46 -2.08 9.77
C MET A 163 0.55 -2.80 10.67
N LEU A 164 1.65 -3.31 10.12
CA LEU A 164 2.69 -4.00 10.89
C LEU A 164 3.52 -3.04 11.71
N ASP A 165 3.90 -1.89 11.16
CA ASP A 165 4.64 -0.85 11.88
C ASP A 165 3.83 -0.43 13.11
N ARG A 166 2.53 -0.14 12.94
CA ARG A 166 1.64 0.16 14.07
C ARG A 166 1.52 -1.00 15.04
N TYR A 167 1.40 -2.24 14.55
CA TYR A 167 1.33 -3.43 15.39
C TYR A 167 2.58 -3.57 16.27
N TYR A 168 3.78 -3.54 15.69
CA TYR A 168 5.03 -3.72 16.43
C TYR A 168 5.39 -2.52 17.31
N VAL A 169 5.07 -1.28 16.89
CA VAL A 169 5.16 -0.11 17.77
C VAL A 169 4.26 -0.29 18.99
N ALA A 170 3.01 -0.69 18.79
CA ALA A 170 2.09 -0.93 19.89
C ALA A 170 2.56 -2.04 20.85
N LEU A 171 3.25 -3.08 20.33
CA LEU A 171 3.83 -4.12 21.18
C LEU A 171 5.03 -3.64 22.01
N ASP A 172 5.74 -2.64 21.52
CA ASP A 172 6.88 -2.05 22.21
C ASP A 172 6.43 -1.04 23.27
N THR A 173 5.44 -0.21 22.94
CA THR A 173 4.92 0.86 23.81
C THR A 173 3.80 0.41 24.75
N GLY A 174 3.10 -0.67 24.43
CA GLY A 174 1.88 -1.10 25.13
C GLY A 174 0.64 -0.26 24.78
N ASP A 175 0.60 0.33 23.57
CA ASP A 175 -0.51 1.19 23.12
C ASP A 175 -1.71 0.37 22.63
N GLU A 176 -2.74 0.26 23.46
CA GLU A 176 -3.94 -0.53 23.18
C GLU A 176 -4.84 0.10 22.10
N ASP A 177 -4.84 1.43 21.99
CA ASP A 177 -5.66 2.17 21.02
C ASP A 177 -5.13 1.90 19.60
N LEU A 178 -3.81 1.88 19.42
CA LEU A 178 -3.18 1.48 18.16
C LEU A 178 -3.54 0.05 17.75
N LEU A 179 -3.63 -0.88 18.70
CA LEU A 179 -4.07 -2.26 18.42
C LEU A 179 -5.55 -2.31 18.04
N ALA A 180 -6.43 -1.60 18.74
CA ALA A 180 -7.85 -1.56 18.40
C ALA A 180 -8.10 -1.05 16.96
N ASP A 181 -7.27 -0.11 16.50
CA ASP A 181 -7.37 0.47 15.16
C ASP A 181 -6.95 -0.49 14.03
N ILE A 182 -6.11 -1.49 14.29
CA ILE A 182 -5.58 -2.40 13.25
C ILE A 182 -6.04 -3.85 13.39
N LEU A 183 -6.44 -4.26 14.59
CA LEU A 183 -6.96 -5.61 14.85
C LEU A 183 -8.45 -5.68 14.56
N SER A 184 -8.90 -6.87 14.17
CA SER A 184 -10.32 -7.21 14.10
C SER A 184 -10.89 -7.43 15.49
N ASP A 185 -12.18 -7.16 15.69
CA ASP A 185 -12.90 -7.51 16.91
C ASP A 185 -12.88 -9.03 17.21
N GLN A 186 -12.66 -9.86 16.19
CA GLN A 186 -12.53 -11.31 16.30
C GLN A 186 -11.07 -11.77 16.22
N TRP A 187 -10.11 -10.85 16.37
CA TRP A 187 -8.70 -11.18 16.27
C TRP A 187 -8.29 -12.21 17.32
N VAL A 188 -7.50 -13.18 16.87
CA VAL A 188 -6.91 -14.20 17.73
C VAL A 188 -5.41 -14.30 17.47
N ILE A 189 -4.64 -14.42 18.54
CA ILE A 189 -3.26 -14.89 18.46
C ILE A 189 -3.20 -16.35 18.81
N HIS A 190 -2.72 -17.15 17.86
CA HIS A 190 -2.60 -18.58 18.05
C HIS A 190 -1.39 -18.91 18.89
N GLY A 191 -1.57 -19.82 19.84
CA GLY A 191 -0.48 -20.29 20.66
C GLY A 191 0.35 -21.39 19.99
N GLY A 192 1.63 -21.44 20.32
CA GLY A 192 2.59 -22.36 19.67
C GLY A 192 2.56 -23.81 20.19
N SER A 193 1.69 -24.14 21.15
CA SER A 193 1.60 -25.48 21.75
C SER A 193 0.31 -25.66 22.55
N PRO A 194 -0.13 -26.89 22.88
CA PRO A 194 -1.29 -27.10 23.77
C PRO A 194 -1.19 -26.42 25.14
N SER A 195 0.03 -26.17 25.64
CA SER A 195 0.28 -25.44 26.90
C SER A 195 0.23 -23.91 26.74
N GLN A 196 0.15 -23.41 25.52
CA GLN A 196 -0.02 -22.00 25.19
C GLN A 196 -1.31 -21.91 24.39
N PRO A 197 -2.47 -21.70 25.03
CA PRO A 197 -3.71 -21.56 24.29
C PRO A 197 -3.72 -20.25 23.50
N ASP A 198 -4.65 -20.20 22.55
CA ASP A 198 -4.98 -18.98 21.82
C ASP A 198 -5.44 -17.87 22.76
N ARG A 199 -5.15 -16.62 22.41
CA ARG A 199 -5.52 -15.44 23.21
C ARG A 199 -6.20 -14.39 22.35
N ASP A 200 -7.03 -13.58 22.99
CA ASP A 200 -7.51 -12.31 22.45
C ASP A 200 -6.49 -11.18 22.72
N SER A 201 -6.82 -9.95 22.31
CA SER A 201 -5.95 -8.77 22.47
C SER A 201 -5.57 -8.51 23.92
N ALA A 202 -6.52 -8.62 24.85
CA ALA A 202 -6.28 -8.38 26.27
C ALA A 202 -5.33 -9.44 26.85
N GLY A 203 -5.59 -10.73 26.60
CA GLY A 203 -4.72 -11.81 27.06
C GLY A 203 -3.32 -11.77 26.44
N PHE A 204 -3.19 -11.22 25.22
CA PHE A 204 -1.89 -11.02 24.59
C PHE A 204 -1.08 -9.88 25.22
N LEU A 205 -1.72 -8.75 25.51
CA LEU A 205 -1.09 -7.61 26.19
C LEU A 205 -0.61 -7.97 27.60
N ASP A 206 -1.38 -8.75 28.35
CA ASP A 206 -0.96 -9.30 29.64
C ASP A 206 0.32 -10.15 29.51
N ALA A 207 0.40 -10.98 28.48
CA ALA A 207 1.57 -11.82 28.23
C ALA A 207 2.81 -10.98 27.83
N LEU A 208 2.61 -9.90 27.06
CA LEU A 208 3.68 -8.96 26.70
C LEU A 208 4.20 -8.18 27.90
N SER A 209 3.32 -7.77 28.81
CA SER A 209 3.71 -7.13 30.08
C SER A 209 4.62 -8.04 30.91
N GLY A 210 4.31 -9.34 30.97
CA GLY A 210 5.18 -10.34 31.61
C GLY A 210 6.57 -10.43 30.95
N LEU A 211 6.63 -10.40 29.62
CA LEU A 211 7.91 -10.38 28.89
C LEU A 211 8.70 -9.09 29.14
N ALA A 212 8.03 -7.93 29.15
CA ALA A 212 8.64 -6.62 29.41
C ALA A 212 9.22 -6.51 30.83
N GLN A 213 8.62 -7.19 31.82
CA GLN A 213 9.18 -7.29 33.16
C GLN A 213 10.46 -8.14 33.21
N GLY A 214 10.57 -9.16 32.35
CA GLY A 214 11.72 -10.03 32.27
C GLY A 214 12.88 -9.48 31.42
N LEU A 215 12.57 -8.68 30.41
CA LEU A 215 13.51 -8.04 29.48
C LEU A 215 13.35 -6.52 29.47
N THR A 216 14.25 -5.79 30.14
CA THR A 216 14.34 -4.32 30.01
C THR A 216 15.25 -3.92 28.85
N ASP A 217 15.24 -2.64 28.46
CA ASP A 217 15.97 -2.13 27.29
C ASP A 217 15.68 -2.96 26.02
N ARG A 218 14.47 -3.50 25.97
CA ARG A 218 14.02 -4.38 24.91
C ARG A 218 13.84 -3.55 23.65
N THR A 219 14.32 -4.09 22.53
CA THR A 219 13.95 -3.59 21.20
C THR A 219 13.52 -4.76 20.36
N LEU A 220 12.57 -4.51 19.45
CA LEU A 220 12.19 -5.45 18.40
C LEU A 220 12.47 -4.75 17.06
N SER A 221 13.44 -5.26 16.31
CA SER A 221 13.67 -4.83 14.93
C SER A 221 12.89 -5.72 13.97
N VAL A 222 12.26 -5.10 12.99
CA VAL A 222 11.74 -5.78 11.80
C VAL A 222 12.89 -5.84 10.80
N ASP A 223 13.42 -7.05 10.57
CA ASP A 223 14.57 -7.26 9.69
C ASP A 223 14.13 -7.50 8.24
N ASP A 224 13.11 -8.35 8.05
CA ASP A 224 12.48 -8.60 6.75
C ASP A 224 10.95 -8.65 6.88
N VAL A 225 10.27 -8.28 5.80
CA VAL A 225 8.83 -8.48 5.62
C VAL A 225 8.57 -9.18 4.29
N TYR A 226 7.82 -10.27 4.35
CA TYR A 226 7.38 -11.05 3.20
C TYR A 226 5.86 -11.01 3.11
N LEU A 227 5.36 -10.66 1.93
CA LEU A 227 3.93 -10.60 1.65
C LEU A 227 3.56 -11.71 0.69
N ALA A 228 2.55 -12.51 1.05
CA ALA A 228 2.00 -13.54 0.18
C ALA A 228 0.48 -13.56 0.39
N ASP A 229 -0.25 -13.20 -0.65
CA ASP A 229 -1.70 -13.06 -0.59
C ASP A 229 -2.16 -12.20 0.60
N ASP A 230 -3.03 -12.73 1.46
CA ASP A 230 -3.58 -12.09 2.65
C ASP A 230 -2.73 -12.33 3.91
N VAL A 231 -1.53 -12.88 3.74
CA VAL A 231 -0.61 -13.23 4.82
C VAL A 231 0.65 -12.37 4.74
N VAL A 232 1.00 -11.77 5.88
CA VAL A 232 2.31 -11.16 6.09
C VAL A 232 3.15 -12.06 6.98
N THR A 233 4.38 -12.33 6.57
CA THR A 233 5.41 -12.93 7.45
C THR A 233 6.48 -11.91 7.75
N VAL A 234 6.85 -11.79 9.02
CA VAL A 234 7.88 -10.89 9.51
C VAL A 234 9.00 -11.73 10.11
N ARG A 235 10.24 -11.42 9.73
CA ARG A 235 11.42 -11.87 10.45
C ARG A 235 12.00 -10.67 11.18
N GLY A 236 12.25 -10.84 12.47
CA GLY A 236 12.79 -9.78 13.31
C GLY A 236 13.85 -10.29 14.28
N THR A 237 14.48 -9.35 14.95
CA THR A 237 15.43 -9.60 16.03
C THR A 237 14.96 -8.89 17.28
N ILE A 238 14.98 -9.61 18.40
CA ILE A 238 14.68 -9.04 19.71
C ILE A 238 16.00 -8.93 20.48
N THR A 239 16.28 -7.74 21.01
CA THR A 239 17.35 -7.52 21.97
C THR A 239 16.78 -7.13 23.31
N GLY A 240 17.59 -7.21 24.36
CA GLY A 240 17.26 -6.65 25.66
C GLY A 240 18.16 -7.19 26.76
N ARG A 241 17.90 -6.77 27.98
CA ARG A 241 18.62 -7.22 29.17
C ARG A 241 17.71 -8.05 30.07
N HIS A 242 18.15 -9.24 30.43
CA HIS A 242 17.43 -10.14 31.33
C HIS A 242 17.48 -9.66 32.78
N THR A 243 16.51 -8.82 33.17
CA THR A 243 16.45 -8.10 34.45
C THR A 243 15.33 -8.55 35.38
N GLY A 244 14.39 -9.37 34.88
CA GLY A 244 13.35 -10.00 35.69
C GLY A 244 13.26 -11.51 35.42
N PRO A 245 12.34 -12.22 36.11
CA PRO A 245 12.19 -13.66 35.91
C PRO A 245 11.60 -13.99 34.53
N LEU A 246 12.23 -14.90 33.79
CA LEU A 246 11.72 -15.44 32.52
C LEU A 246 11.71 -16.97 32.55
N TYR A 247 10.56 -17.56 32.23
CA TYR A 247 10.40 -19.02 32.14
C TYR A 247 10.90 -19.79 33.38
N GLY A 248 10.78 -19.20 34.57
CA GLY A 248 11.25 -19.78 35.83
C GLY A 248 12.74 -19.55 36.14
N ILE A 249 13.47 -18.88 35.25
CA ILE A 249 14.86 -18.48 35.46
C ILE A 249 14.89 -17.07 36.07
N PRO A 250 15.55 -16.86 37.22
CA PRO A 250 15.75 -15.52 37.78
C PRO A 250 16.59 -14.63 36.87
N ALA A 251 16.45 -13.31 37.03
CA ALA A 251 17.24 -12.32 36.30
C ALA A 251 18.74 -12.62 36.36
N THR A 252 19.39 -12.68 35.20
CA THR A 252 20.84 -12.92 35.10
C THR A 252 21.65 -11.66 34.81
N GLY A 253 20.98 -10.55 34.47
CA GLY A 253 21.58 -9.28 34.09
C GLY A 253 22.23 -9.28 32.70
N ARG A 254 22.17 -10.41 31.98
CA ARG A 254 22.82 -10.59 30.66
C ARG A 254 22.06 -9.85 29.56
N GLU A 255 22.83 -9.35 28.60
CA GLU A 255 22.29 -8.93 27.31
C GLU A 255 21.89 -10.17 26.52
N VAL A 256 20.74 -10.10 25.86
CA VAL A 256 20.23 -11.17 25.01
C VAL A 256 19.93 -10.65 23.62
N THR A 257 20.09 -11.53 22.63
CA THR A 257 19.70 -11.26 21.24
C THR A 257 19.20 -12.55 20.63
N PHE A 258 17.96 -12.58 20.17
CA PHE A 258 17.35 -13.78 19.62
C PHE A 258 16.37 -13.44 18.50
N GLY A 259 16.24 -14.39 17.57
CA GLY A 259 15.36 -14.23 16.42
C GLY A 259 13.88 -14.28 16.79
N HIS A 260 13.07 -13.71 15.91
CA HIS A 260 11.62 -13.70 16.01
C HIS A 260 11.01 -13.90 14.63
N MET A 261 9.94 -14.71 14.56
CA MET A 261 9.06 -14.74 13.40
C MET A 261 7.63 -14.45 13.81
N GLY A 262 7.00 -13.53 13.08
CA GLY A 262 5.58 -13.21 13.18
C GLY A 262 4.88 -13.59 11.87
N VAL A 263 3.67 -14.13 11.96
CA VAL A 263 2.80 -14.34 10.80
C VAL A 263 1.46 -13.70 11.10
N HIS A 264 0.91 -12.95 10.15
CA HIS A 264 -0.32 -12.19 10.30
C HIS A 264 -1.23 -12.45 9.12
N ARG A 265 -2.46 -12.88 9.35
CA ARG A 265 -3.49 -12.93 8.31
C ARG A 265 -4.36 -11.68 8.38
N ILE A 266 -4.63 -11.09 7.22
CA ILE A 266 -5.38 -9.84 7.08
C ILE A 266 -6.67 -10.12 6.31
N ALA A 267 -7.79 -9.68 6.87
CA ALA A 267 -9.07 -9.74 6.19
C ALA A 267 -9.90 -8.51 6.53
N ASN A 268 -10.69 -8.04 5.56
CA ASN A 268 -11.52 -6.84 5.72
C ASN A 268 -10.72 -5.61 6.21
N GLY A 269 -9.45 -5.53 5.81
CA GLY A 269 -8.58 -4.40 6.16
C GLY A 269 -8.11 -4.36 7.62
N LYS A 270 -8.21 -5.47 8.34
CA LYS A 270 -7.79 -5.66 9.73
C LYS A 270 -6.96 -6.92 9.87
N ILE A 271 -6.06 -6.97 10.84
CA ILE A 271 -5.39 -8.23 11.22
C ILE A 271 -6.44 -9.09 11.92
N VAL A 272 -6.68 -10.29 11.42
CA VAL A 272 -7.68 -11.22 11.97
C VAL A 272 -7.05 -12.39 12.71
N GLU A 273 -5.83 -12.80 12.36
CA GLU A 273 -5.12 -13.87 13.06
C GLU A 273 -3.62 -13.55 13.10
N SER A 274 -2.96 -13.94 14.18
CA SER A 274 -1.51 -13.82 14.33
C SER A 274 -0.89 -15.08 14.90
N TRP A 275 0.36 -15.36 14.50
CA TRP A 275 1.24 -16.34 15.13
C TRP A 275 2.54 -15.65 15.52
N GLN A 276 3.04 -15.91 16.72
CA GLN A 276 4.29 -15.32 17.21
C GLN A 276 5.24 -16.41 17.68
N MET A 277 6.44 -16.44 17.10
CA MET A 277 7.45 -17.48 17.32
C MET A 277 8.81 -16.83 17.63
N PRO A 278 9.05 -16.42 18.89
CA PRO A 278 10.39 -16.07 19.34
C PRO A 278 11.26 -17.33 19.40
N ASP A 279 12.55 -17.18 19.06
CA ASP A 279 13.55 -18.23 19.25
C ASP A 279 13.88 -18.39 20.74
N ARG A 280 12.95 -19.05 21.43
CA ARG A 280 13.05 -19.33 22.85
C ARG A 280 14.25 -20.22 23.16
N ALA A 281 14.69 -21.09 22.25
CA ALA A 281 15.85 -21.95 22.50
C ALA A 281 17.12 -21.12 22.64
N THR A 282 17.34 -20.18 21.72
CA THR A 282 18.47 -19.24 21.77
C THR A 282 18.40 -18.34 23.00
N LEU A 283 17.23 -17.81 23.34
CA LEU A 283 17.05 -17.03 24.57
C LEU A 283 17.41 -17.87 25.83
N MET A 284 16.89 -19.09 25.92
CA MET A 284 17.13 -19.97 27.06
C MET A 284 18.61 -20.32 27.20
N ASP A 285 19.32 -20.62 26.10
CA ASP A 285 20.78 -20.84 26.14
C ASP A 285 21.48 -19.62 26.75
N GLN A 286 21.20 -18.41 26.28
CA GLN A 286 21.85 -17.19 26.75
C GLN A 286 21.61 -16.91 28.25
N ILE A 287 20.42 -17.22 28.77
CA ILE A 287 20.08 -16.95 30.17
C ILE A 287 20.37 -18.13 31.12
N THR A 288 20.67 -19.33 30.62
CA THR A 288 20.96 -20.51 31.47
C THR A 288 22.40 -21.01 31.39
N ARG A 289 23.16 -20.63 30.36
CA ARG A 289 24.54 -21.05 30.18
C ARG A 289 25.41 -20.66 31.38
N GLU A 290 26.18 -21.59 31.90
CA GLU A 290 27.24 -21.31 32.87
C GLU A 290 28.44 -20.67 32.12
N GLU A 291 29.10 -19.68 32.73
CA GLU A 291 30.30 -19.04 32.13
C GLU A 291 31.43 -20.03 31.86
#